data_AF-A0A8G0L7D9-F1
#
_entry.id   AF-A0A8G0L7D9-F1
#
_cell.length_a   1.000
_cell.length_b   1.000
_cell.length_c   1.000
_cell.angle_alpha   90.00
_cell.angle_beta   90.00
_cell.angle_gamma   90.00
#
_symmetry.space_group_name_H-M   'P 1'
#
loop_
_entity.id
_entity.type
_entity.pdbx_description
1 polymer ?
#
loop_
_entity_poly.entity_id
_entity_poly.type
_entity_poly.pdbx_seq_one_letter_code
_entity_poly.pdbx_strand_id
1 'polypeptide(L)'
;MSNLKRKAASTGNETEAKKTKANGSIASFFGAVPKPAGTSAISASPAAKFDKAKWVEGLTAEQKELLKLEIETLHDSWLALLKDDVTTKEFLELKKFLNRETAAGKKWFPPKEDVYSWSRHTPFNEVKVVIVGQDPYHNVNQAHGMAFSVRPPTPAPPSLRNMYIALKKDYPSFVEPANRGGLLIPWADRGVLMLNTCLTVRAHEANSHANRGWERFTQKVIDLVAQKRTRGVVFMAWGTPASKRVQKVDKQRHLVLLSVHPSPLSASRGFFDCGHFKSANEWLISRYGDDGEIDWALRPDNTTKKAVKEAPKKDSKEDTAASTNGEEKKTKEEDSEEDSLEKPKGDAKTNGEAKAKKPELDDDEDVDSDEEAALEEALKIAEEKIKN
;
A
#
# COMPACT_ATOMS: atom_id res chain seq x y z
N MET A 1 -72.38 13.77 31.59
CA MET A 1 -72.84 12.38 31.34
C MET A 1 -71.68 11.67 30.62
N SER A 2 -70.81 10.88 31.27
CA SER A 2 -71.03 9.51 31.80
C SER A 2 -71.34 8.47 30.71
N ASN A 3 -70.76 7.27 30.64
CA ASN A 3 -69.54 6.68 31.23
C ASN A 3 -69.41 5.24 30.66
N LEU A 4 -68.23 4.57 30.72
CA LEU A 4 -68.06 3.10 30.67
C LEU A 4 -68.48 2.36 29.34
N LYS A 5 -68.03 1.14 28.98
CA LYS A 5 -66.86 0.29 29.32
C LYS A 5 -66.71 -0.85 28.26
N ARG A 6 -65.54 -1.50 28.25
CA ARG A 6 -65.20 -2.93 27.96
C ARG A 6 -66.40 -3.90 27.73
N LYS A 7 -66.31 -5.02 26.99
CA LYS A 7 -65.25 -6.07 27.02
C LYS A 7 -65.44 -7.06 25.83
N ALA A 8 -64.45 -7.92 25.59
CA ALA A 8 -64.42 -8.90 24.50
C ALA A 8 -64.85 -10.34 24.88
N ALA A 9 -64.98 -11.17 23.84
CA ALA A 9 -64.63 -12.60 23.72
C ALA A 9 -65.68 -13.73 23.86
N SER A 10 -65.52 -14.73 22.99
CA SER A 10 -66.05 -16.11 22.98
C SER A 10 -64.88 -17.01 22.52
N THR A 11 -64.29 -17.89 23.36
CA THR A 11 -64.61 -19.34 23.50
C THR A 11 -64.57 -20.13 22.18
N GLY A 12 -63.74 -21.17 21.95
CA GLY A 12 -62.69 -21.83 22.76
C GLY A 12 -61.52 -22.32 21.86
N ASN A 13 -60.84 -23.47 22.05
CA ASN A 13 -60.94 -24.47 23.12
C ASN A 13 -59.64 -25.34 23.25
N GLU A 14 -59.68 -26.32 24.15
CA GLU A 14 -58.71 -27.37 24.53
C GLU A 14 -58.72 -28.58 23.54
N THR A 15 -57.80 -29.56 23.55
CA THR A 15 -56.80 -30.08 24.53
C THR A 15 -55.47 -30.44 23.78
N GLU A 16 -54.39 -31.05 24.32
CA GLU A 16 -54.04 -31.50 25.69
C GLU A 16 -52.52 -31.23 25.99
N ALA A 17 -51.68 -32.26 26.23
CA ALA A 17 -50.36 -32.10 26.85
C ALA A 17 -49.32 -33.23 26.64
N LYS A 18 -48.03 -32.86 26.74
CA LYS A 18 -47.04 -33.58 27.57
C LYS A 18 -45.84 -32.68 27.92
N LYS A 19 -45.42 -32.67 29.20
CA LYS A 19 -44.27 -31.88 29.70
C LYS A 19 -43.00 -32.72 29.82
N THR A 20 -41.86 -32.13 29.48
CA THR A 20 -40.56 -32.37 30.14
C THR A 20 -39.84 -31.03 30.32
N LYS A 21 -39.18 -30.84 31.48
CA LYS A 21 -38.50 -29.60 31.87
C LYS A 21 -37.02 -29.64 31.48
N ALA A 22 -36.47 -28.50 31.06
CA ALA A 22 -35.17 -27.98 31.53
C ALA A 22 -34.96 -26.52 31.05
N ASN A 23 -34.35 -25.68 31.90
CA ASN A 23 -33.99 -24.30 31.56
C ASN A 23 -32.68 -24.25 30.75
N GLY A 24 -32.49 -23.21 29.94
CA GLY A 24 -31.16 -22.88 29.41
C GLY A 24 -31.17 -21.99 28.16
N SER A 25 -31.28 -20.67 28.33
CA SER A 25 -31.01 -19.72 27.25
C SER A 25 -29.50 -19.57 27.06
N ILE A 26 -28.98 -19.95 25.88
CA ILE A 26 -27.71 -19.44 25.35
C ILE A 26 -27.93 -19.02 23.90
N ALA A 27 -28.13 -17.72 23.73
CA ALA A 27 -27.75 -17.02 22.51
C ALA A 27 -26.29 -16.52 22.65
N SER A 28 -25.71 -16.03 21.56
CA SER A 28 -24.39 -15.34 21.45
C SER A 28 -23.20 -16.21 21.02
N PHE A 29 -23.07 -16.39 19.71
CA PHE A 29 -21.82 -16.79 19.04
C PHE A 29 -21.43 -15.79 17.94
N PHE A 30 -21.22 -14.52 18.34
CA PHE A 30 -20.41 -13.57 17.58
C PHE A 30 -19.66 -12.68 18.59
N GLY A 31 -18.39 -13.03 18.85
CA GLY A 31 -17.51 -12.29 19.76
C GLY A 31 -17.11 -10.95 19.16
N ALA A 32 -17.14 -9.90 19.99
CA ALA A 32 -16.77 -8.54 19.58
C ALA A 32 -15.27 -8.40 19.32
N VAL A 33 -14.91 -7.50 18.40
CA VAL A 33 -13.53 -7.10 18.11
C VAL A 33 -12.90 -6.42 19.33
N PRO A 34 -11.69 -6.81 19.77
CA PRO A 34 -11.01 -6.12 20.87
C PRO A 34 -10.50 -4.75 20.41
N LYS A 35 -10.85 -3.72 21.19
CA LYS A 35 -10.39 -2.34 21.02
C LYS A 35 -8.91 -2.23 21.45
N PRO A 36 -7.99 -1.66 20.64
CA PRO A 36 -6.62 -1.43 21.08
C PRO A 36 -6.59 -0.33 22.16
N ALA A 37 -5.97 -0.64 23.29
CA ALA A 37 -5.62 0.32 24.33
C ALA A 37 -4.14 0.71 24.16
N GLY A 38 -3.84 2.02 24.10
CA GLY A 38 -2.48 2.49 23.84
C GLY A 38 -2.41 3.95 23.39
N THR A 39 -2.93 4.88 24.19
CA THR A 39 -2.78 6.33 23.92
C THR A 39 -1.39 6.83 24.28
N SER A 40 -0.43 6.63 23.37
CA SER A 40 0.73 7.52 23.27
C SER A 40 0.30 8.82 22.59
N ALA A 41 0.72 9.98 23.11
CA ALA A 41 0.25 11.28 22.63
C ALA A 41 0.75 11.59 21.22
N ILE A 42 -0.12 11.41 20.22
CA ILE A 42 0.14 11.76 18.81
C ILE A 42 -0.24 13.22 18.57
N SER A 43 0.64 13.96 17.88
CA SER A 43 0.41 15.34 17.45
C SER A 43 -0.89 15.48 16.65
N ALA A 44 -1.65 16.56 16.91
CA ALA A 44 -2.99 16.76 16.38
C ALA A 44 -3.06 16.58 14.85
N SER A 45 -3.76 15.54 14.42
CA SER A 45 -3.95 15.20 13.00
C SER A 45 -4.81 16.26 12.28
N PRO A 46 -4.56 16.56 10.98
CA PRO A 46 -5.40 17.49 10.21
C PRO A 46 -6.90 17.16 10.22
N ALA A 47 -7.24 15.88 10.38
CA ALA A 47 -8.62 15.39 10.51
C ALA A 47 -9.35 15.97 11.74
N ALA A 48 -8.64 16.28 12.83
CA ALA A 48 -9.25 16.75 14.09
C ALA A 48 -9.88 18.15 14.01
N LYS A 49 -9.78 18.83 12.86
CA LYS A 49 -10.43 20.13 12.57
C LYS A 49 -11.34 20.10 11.34
N PHE A 50 -11.54 18.95 10.72
CA PHE A 50 -12.38 18.82 9.52
C PHE A 50 -13.79 18.37 9.88
N ASP A 51 -14.73 19.31 9.83
CA ASP A 51 -16.15 19.01 9.89
C ASP A 51 -16.66 18.64 8.49
N LYS A 52 -16.79 17.34 8.26
CA LYS A 52 -17.28 16.77 6.99
C LYS A 52 -18.73 17.14 6.71
N ALA A 53 -19.59 17.19 7.73
CA ALA A 53 -21.00 17.52 7.56
C ALA A 53 -21.15 18.98 7.09
N LYS A 54 -20.50 19.91 7.79
CA LYS A 54 -20.48 21.34 7.43
C LYS A 54 -19.84 21.60 6.06
N TRP A 55 -18.80 20.85 5.70
CA TRP A 55 -18.22 20.94 4.35
C TRP A 55 -19.23 20.48 3.28
N VAL A 56 -19.90 19.34 3.49
CA VAL A 56 -20.95 18.85 2.58
C VAL A 56 -22.11 19.83 2.49
N GLU A 57 -22.58 20.42 3.60
CA GLU A 57 -23.65 21.43 3.59
C GLU A 57 -23.36 22.58 2.63
N GLY A 58 -22.12 23.09 2.62
CA GLY A 58 -21.65 24.18 1.75
C GLY A 58 -21.48 23.84 0.27
N LEU A 59 -21.56 22.57 -0.14
CA LEU A 59 -21.48 22.17 -1.56
C LEU A 59 -22.78 22.50 -2.32
N THR A 60 -22.67 22.81 -3.61
CA THR A 60 -23.83 22.94 -4.50
C THR A 60 -24.54 21.58 -4.70
N ALA A 61 -25.77 21.59 -5.24
CA ALA A 61 -26.49 20.35 -5.56
C ALA A 61 -25.73 19.49 -6.59
N GLU A 62 -25.19 20.10 -7.65
CA GLU A 62 -24.34 19.42 -8.65
C GLU A 62 -23.08 18.83 -8.00
N GLN A 63 -22.42 19.57 -7.10
CA GLN A 63 -21.24 19.06 -6.39
C GLN A 63 -21.59 17.89 -5.46
N LYS A 64 -22.73 17.94 -4.75
CA LYS A 64 -23.20 16.83 -3.90
C LYS A 64 -23.47 15.56 -4.69
N GLU A 65 -24.03 15.69 -5.90
CA GLU A 65 -24.27 14.56 -6.80
C GLU A 65 -22.95 14.01 -7.38
N LEU A 66 -22.11 14.87 -7.95
CA LEU A 66 -20.84 14.46 -8.57
C LEU A 66 -19.83 13.90 -7.57
N LEU A 67 -19.78 14.44 -6.35
CA LEU A 67 -18.84 14.05 -5.29
C LEU A 67 -19.40 13.01 -4.31
N LYS A 68 -20.57 12.42 -4.59
CA LYS A 68 -21.21 11.43 -3.72
C LYS A 68 -20.23 10.31 -3.31
N LEU A 69 -19.45 9.81 -4.27
CA LEU A 69 -18.52 8.70 -4.03
C LEU A 69 -17.37 9.11 -3.09
N GLU A 70 -16.84 10.30 -3.26
CA GLU A 70 -15.78 10.88 -2.42
C GLU A 70 -16.32 11.13 -1.00
N ILE A 71 -17.53 11.67 -0.88
CA ILE A 71 -18.21 11.89 0.40
C ILE A 71 -18.44 10.58 1.14
N GLU A 72 -18.88 9.52 0.45
CA GLU A 72 -19.22 8.24 1.08
C GLU A 72 -17.99 7.36 1.36
N THR A 73 -16.95 7.42 0.52
CA THR A 73 -15.93 6.33 0.48
C THR A 73 -14.47 6.76 0.52
N LEU A 74 -14.13 8.05 0.34
CA LEU A 74 -12.79 8.57 0.60
C LEU A 74 -12.60 8.75 2.12
N HIS A 75 -11.52 8.20 2.68
CA HIS A 75 -11.30 8.26 4.13
C HIS A 75 -11.14 9.71 4.63
N ASP A 76 -11.72 10.03 5.77
CA ASP A 76 -11.87 11.41 6.25
C ASP A 76 -10.53 12.14 6.46
N SER A 77 -9.47 11.41 6.82
CA SER A 77 -8.11 11.99 6.91
C SER A 77 -7.59 12.54 5.57
N TRP A 78 -8.00 11.91 4.47
CA TRP A 78 -7.63 12.28 3.11
C TRP A 78 -8.59 13.33 2.56
N LEU A 79 -9.90 13.15 2.77
CA LEU A 79 -10.90 14.15 2.39
C LEU A 79 -10.64 15.52 3.04
N ALA A 80 -10.24 15.56 4.31
CA ALA A 80 -9.82 16.78 5.00
C ALA A 80 -8.69 17.56 4.29
N LEU A 81 -7.85 16.87 3.52
CA LEU A 81 -6.70 17.42 2.80
C LEU A 81 -6.96 17.67 1.32
N LEU A 82 -7.89 16.93 0.73
CA LEU A 82 -8.24 16.93 -0.71
C LEU A 82 -9.56 17.65 -1.02
N LYS A 83 -10.33 18.08 0.00
CA LYS A 83 -11.64 18.72 -0.13
C LYS A 83 -11.69 19.86 -1.15
N ASP A 84 -10.62 20.65 -1.23
CA ASP A 84 -10.54 21.80 -2.14
C ASP A 84 -10.24 21.29 -3.57
N ASP A 85 -9.33 20.32 -3.70
CA ASP A 85 -8.96 19.67 -4.95
C ASP A 85 -10.12 18.91 -5.62
N VAL A 86 -10.94 18.20 -4.84
CA VAL A 86 -12.15 17.51 -5.38
C VAL A 86 -13.25 18.48 -5.81
N THR A 87 -13.24 19.73 -5.34
CA THR A 87 -14.18 20.77 -5.81
C THR A 87 -13.69 21.54 -7.04
N THR A 88 -12.48 21.27 -7.53
CA THR A 88 -11.95 21.90 -8.75
C THR A 88 -12.77 21.52 -9.99
N LYS A 89 -12.84 22.45 -10.96
CA LYS A 89 -13.56 22.23 -12.22
C LYS A 89 -13.09 20.94 -12.91
N GLU A 90 -11.79 20.70 -12.92
CA GLU A 90 -11.15 19.58 -13.60
C GLU A 90 -11.50 18.24 -12.93
N PHE A 91 -11.61 18.20 -11.60
CA PHE A 91 -12.10 17.01 -10.91
C PHE A 91 -13.59 16.77 -11.15
N LEU A 92 -14.42 17.82 -11.17
CA LEU A 92 -15.84 17.69 -11.48
C LEU A 92 -16.08 17.22 -12.93
N GLU A 93 -15.26 17.64 -13.90
CA GLU A 93 -15.31 17.13 -15.27
C GLU A 93 -14.89 15.65 -15.37
N LEU A 94 -13.92 15.19 -14.56
CA LEU A 94 -13.61 13.76 -14.38
C LEU A 94 -14.84 12.99 -13.86
N LYS A 95 -15.58 13.52 -12.87
CA LYS A 95 -16.81 12.88 -12.37
C LYS A 95 -17.89 12.81 -13.46
N LYS A 96 -18.08 13.87 -14.25
CA LYS A 96 -19.00 13.90 -15.40
C LYS A 96 -18.58 12.91 -16.50
N PHE A 97 -17.27 12.70 -16.72
CA PHE A 97 -16.77 11.65 -17.61
C PHE A 97 -17.17 10.25 -17.11
N LEU A 98 -16.93 9.92 -15.85
CA LEU A 98 -17.30 8.61 -15.27
C LEU A 98 -18.82 8.35 -15.24
N ASN A 99 -19.61 9.41 -15.09
CA ASN A 99 -21.07 9.33 -15.23
C ASN A 99 -21.50 9.06 -16.68
N ARG A 100 -20.84 9.69 -17.68
CA ARG A 100 -21.06 9.38 -19.10
C ARG A 100 -20.67 7.95 -19.47
N GLU A 101 -19.53 7.46 -18.97
CA GLU A 101 -19.13 6.04 -19.13
C GLU A 101 -20.22 5.10 -18.59
N THR A 102 -20.70 5.36 -17.36
CA THR A 102 -21.78 4.57 -16.76
C THR A 102 -23.07 4.63 -17.60
N ALA A 103 -23.47 5.83 -18.05
CA ALA A 103 -24.69 6.04 -18.84
C ALA A 103 -24.61 5.42 -20.25
N ALA A 104 -23.41 5.33 -20.83
CA ALA A 104 -23.14 4.64 -22.08
C ALA A 104 -23.05 3.10 -21.93
N GLY A 105 -23.32 2.55 -20.74
CA GLY A 105 -23.24 1.12 -20.46
C GLY A 105 -21.81 0.56 -20.42
N LYS A 106 -20.79 1.41 -20.38
CA LYS A 106 -19.39 0.98 -20.31
C LYS A 106 -19.09 0.42 -18.91
N LYS A 107 -18.72 -0.86 -18.85
CA LYS A 107 -18.23 -1.49 -17.63
C LYS A 107 -16.80 -1.03 -17.37
N TRP A 108 -16.54 -0.55 -16.16
CA TRP A 108 -15.21 -0.16 -15.71
C TRP A 108 -14.92 -0.68 -14.31
N PHE A 109 -13.64 -0.74 -13.97
CA PHE A 109 -13.08 -1.25 -12.71
C PHE A 109 -12.26 -0.17 -12.00
N PRO A 110 -12.08 -0.28 -10.67
CA PRO A 110 -12.75 -1.21 -9.76
C PRO A 110 -14.25 -0.89 -9.63
N PRO A 111 -15.05 -1.69 -8.91
CA PRO A 111 -16.38 -1.27 -8.44
C PRO A 111 -16.33 0.14 -7.82
N LYS A 112 -17.41 0.91 -7.90
CA LYS A 112 -17.38 2.35 -7.57
C LYS A 112 -16.92 2.58 -6.12
N GLU A 113 -17.49 1.82 -5.19
CA GLU A 113 -17.17 1.75 -3.77
C GLU A 113 -15.69 1.44 -3.47
N ASP A 114 -15.01 0.71 -4.36
CA ASP A 114 -13.62 0.31 -4.23
C ASP A 114 -12.63 1.36 -4.74
N VAL A 115 -13.05 2.36 -5.54
CA VAL A 115 -12.13 3.37 -6.16
C VAL A 115 -11.20 4.04 -5.14
N TYR A 116 -11.68 4.23 -3.91
CA TYR A 116 -10.92 4.86 -2.81
C TYR A 116 -10.43 3.90 -1.72
N SER A 117 -10.39 2.58 -1.97
CA SER A 117 -9.89 1.58 -1.02
C SER A 117 -8.49 1.89 -0.48
N TRP A 118 -7.57 2.36 -1.34
CA TRP A 118 -6.23 2.83 -0.94
C TRP A 118 -6.26 3.84 0.22
N SER A 119 -7.26 4.71 0.26
CA SER A 119 -7.37 5.77 1.27
C SER A 119 -7.85 5.26 2.62
N ARG A 120 -8.65 4.18 2.61
CA ARG A 120 -9.26 3.55 3.78
C ARG A 120 -8.33 2.54 4.44
N HIS A 121 -7.60 1.77 3.63
CA HIS A 121 -6.56 0.86 4.12
C HIS A 121 -5.30 1.60 4.59
N THR A 122 -4.99 2.77 4.02
CA THR A 122 -3.87 3.60 4.49
C THR A 122 -4.33 5.03 4.77
N PRO A 123 -4.88 5.31 5.96
CA PRO A 123 -5.14 6.67 6.43
C PRO A 123 -3.91 7.58 6.32
N PHE A 124 -4.13 8.88 6.07
CA PHE A 124 -3.04 9.83 5.81
C PHE A 124 -1.97 9.86 6.91
N ASN A 125 -2.40 9.75 8.17
CA ASN A 125 -1.52 9.75 9.33
C ASN A 125 -0.68 8.46 9.48
N GLU A 126 -1.02 7.38 8.78
CA GLU A 126 -0.38 6.07 8.85
C GLU A 126 0.57 5.78 7.67
N VAL A 127 0.56 6.63 6.62
CA VAL A 127 1.47 6.50 5.48
C VAL A 127 2.94 6.49 5.93
N LYS A 128 3.61 5.36 5.70
CA LYS A 128 5.05 5.10 5.90
C LYS A 128 5.77 4.88 4.56
N VAL A 129 5.11 4.20 3.62
CA VAL A 129 5.60 3.91 2.26
C VAL A 129 4.53 4.33 1.25
N VAL A 130 4.93 4.76 0.06
CA VAL A 130 4.07 4.92 -1.13
C VAL A 130 4.61 4.05 -2.24
N ILE A 131 3.76 3.19 -2.81
CA ILE A 131 4.05 2.41 -4.03
C ILE A 131 3.16 2.96 -5.14
N VAL A 132 3.77 3.42 -6.24
CA VAL A 132 3.07 4.03 -7.37
C VAL A 132 2.87 3.02 -8.50
N GLY A 133 1.61 2.70 -8.80
CA GLY A 133 1.21 1.93 -9.99
C GLY A 133 0.69 2.82 -11.12
N GLN A 134 0.47 2.26 -12.31
CA GLN A 134 -0.03 3.00 -13.48
C GLN A 134 -1.56 3.10 -13.44
N ASP A 135 -2.27 2.04 -13.82
CA ASP A 135 -3.71 1.91 -13.85
C ASP A 135 -4.18 0.67 -13.03
N PRO A 136 -5.48 0.50 -12.77
CA PRO A 136 -6.01 -0.71 -12.16
C PRO A 136 -5.99 -1.88 -13.15
N TYR A 137 -5.93 -3.11 -12.66
CA TYR A 137 -6.11 -4.28 -13.51
C TYR A 137 -7.49 -4.28 -14.18
N HIS A 138 -7.50 -4.40 -15.51
CA HIS A 138 -8.68 -4.21 -16.36
C HIS A 138 -9.55 -5.47 -16.56
N ASN A 139 -9.24 -6.63 -15.95
CA ASN A 139 -10.10 -7.82 -16.05
C ASN A 139 -11.01 -8.01 -14.82
N VAL A 140 -12.06 -8.80 -15.01
CA VAL A 140 -13.07 -9.13 -13.98
C VAL A 140 -12.40 -9.70 -12.72
N ASN A 141 -12.85 -9.27 -11.54
CA ASN A 141 -12.36 -9.70 -10.21
C ASN A 141 -10.85 -9.44 -9.94
N GLN A 142 -10.20 -8.56 -10.71
CA GLN A 142 -8.82 -8.15 -10.43
C GLN A 142 -8.77 -6.89 -9.55
N ALA A 143 -9.08 -5.72 -10.11
CA ALA A 143 -8.91 -4.44 -9.41
C ALA A 143 -9.91 -4.23 -8.26
N HIS A 144 -9.40 -3.71 -7.14
CA HIS A 144 -10.17 -3.32 -5.95
C HIS A 144 -9.70 -2.01 -5.30
N GLY A 145 -9.12 -1.12 -6.13
CA GLY A 145 -8.71 0.23 -5.71
C GLY A 145 -7.37 0.33 -4.98
N MET A 146 -6.47 -0.64 -5.19
CA MET A 146 -5.10 -0.61 -4.72
C MET A 146 -4.15 -1.07 -5.82
N ALA A 147 -3.01 -0.38 -5.97
CA ALA A 147 -1.96 -0.73 -6.91
C ALA A 147 -1.46 -2.17 -6.71
N PHE A 148 -1.11 -2.85 -7.80
CA PHE A 148 -0.58 -4.23 -7.86
C PHE A 148 -1.40 -5.35 -7.18
N SER A 149 -2.48 -5.05 -6.45
CA SER A 149 -3.23 -6.04 -5.68
C SER A 149 -4.47 -6.56 -6.42
N VAL A 150 -4.76 -7.85 -6.24
CA VAL A 150 -5.97 -8.51 -6.72
C VAL A 150 -6.73 -9.22 -5.60
N ARG A 151 -8.06 -9.31 -5.73
CA ARG A 151 -8.91 -10.07 -4.79
C ARG A 151 -8.80 -11.59 -5.04
N PRO A 152 -8.88 -12.44 -4.01
CA PRO A 152 -9.11 -13.88 -4.20
C PRO A 152 -10.40 -14.13 -5.00
N PRO A 153 -10.48 -15.19 -5.82
CA PRO A 153 -9.47 -16.25 -6.02
C PRO A 153 -8.39 -15.91 -7.06
N THR A 154 -8.34 -14.68 -7.58
CA THR A 154 -7.41 -14.27 -8.64
C THR A 154 -5.95 -14.50 -8.22
N PRO A 155 -5.16 -15.30 -8.96
CA PRO A 155 -3.73 -15.45 -8.72
C PRO A 155 -2.98 -14.14 -8.93
N ALA A 156 -1.87 -13.96 -8.22
CA ALA A 156 -0.94 -12.85 -8.40
C ALA A 156 -0.57 -12.69 -9.89
N PRO A 157 -0.81 -11.51 -10.51
CA PRO A 157 -0.41 -11.22 -11.87
C PRO A 157 1.13 -11.22 -12.02
N PRO A 158 1.67 -11.28 -13.26
CA PRO A 158 3.12 -11.43 -13.48
C PRO A 158 3.98 -10.40 -12.74
N SER A 159 3.59 -9.12 -12.77
CA SER A 159 4.30 -8.06 -12.04
C SER A 159 4.32 -8.28 -10.53
N LEU A 160 3.22 -8.75 -9.94
CA LEU A 160 3.17 -9.03 -8.51
C LEU A 160 4.02 -10.26 -8.13
N ARG A 161 4.08 -11.28 -8.99
CA ARG A 161 5.02 -12.41 -8.78
C ARG A 161 6.47 -11.94 -8.81
N ASN A 162 6.81 -11.01 -9.70
CA ASN A 162 8.14 -10.42 -9.74
C ASN A 162 8.46 -9.59 -8.48
N MET A 163 7.46 -8.89 -7.91
CA MET A 163 7.59 -8.27 -6.58
C MET A 163 7.83 -9.30 -5.47
N TYR A 164 7.18 -10.47 -5.51
CA TYR A 164 7.45 -11.55 -4.54
C TYR A 164 8.87 -12.14 -4.69
N ILE A 165 9.39 -12.27 -5.92
CA ILE A 165 10.78 -12.71 -6.16
C ILE A 165 11.79 -11.71 -5.57
N ALA A 166 11.61 -10.41 -5.82
CA ALA A 166 12.45 -9.36 -5.23
C ALA A 166 12.35 -9.34 -3.69
N LEU A 167 11.12 -9.43 -3.16
CA LEU A 167 10.89 -9.46 -1.71
C LEU A 167 11.51 -10.70 -1.04
N LYS A 168 11.52 -11.86 -1.71
CA LYS A 168 12.13 -13.10 -1.21
C LYS A 168 13.66 -13.02 -1.18
N LYS A 169 14.28 -12.23 -2.06
CA LYS A 169 15.73 -11.91 -2.01
C LYS A 169 16.04 -10.98 -0.83
N ASP A 170 15.22 -9.95 -0.60
CA ASP A 170 15.37 -9.04 0.54
C ASP A 170 15.12 -9.73 1.89
N TYR A 171 14.11 -10.61 1.94
CA TYR A 171 13.68 -11.35 3.13
C TYR A 171 13.53 -12.85 2.80
N PRO A 172 14.59 -13.66 2.97
CA PRO A 172 14.52 -15.10 2.77
C PRO A 172 13.47 -15.83 3.64
N SER A 173 13.00 -15.22 4.73
CA SER A 173 11.89 -15.71 5.56
C SER A 173 10.49 -15.49 4.96
N PHE A 174 10.34 -14.61 3.96
CA PHE A 174 9.06 -14.36 3.31
C PHE A 174 8.50 -15.65 2.68
N VAL A 175 7.20 -15.90 2.83
CA VAL A 175 6.50 -17.02 2.19
C VAL A 175 5.33 -16.49 1.39
N GLU A 176 5.27 -16.85 0.10
CA GLU A 176 4.18 -16.46 -0.79
C GLU A 176 2.80 -16.91 -0.27
N PRO A 177 1.73 -16.14 -0.54
CA PRO A 177 0.37 -16.53 -0.17
C PRO A 177 -0.05 -17.90 -0.73
N ALA A 178 -0.89 -18.61 0.02
CA ALA A 178 -1.55 -19.81 -0.47
C ALA A 178 -2.32 -19.54 -1.77
N ASN A 179 -2.50 -20.57 -2.60
CA ASN A 179 -3.17 -20.50 -3.90
C ASN A 179 -2.57 -19.47 -4.88
N ARG A 180 -1.30 -19.07 -4.68
CA ARG A 180 -0.62 -18.01 -5.46
C ARG A 180 -1.34 -16.66 -5.37
N GLY A 181 -2.00 -16.35 -4.26
CA GLY A 181 -2.85 -15.17 -4.10
C GLY A 181 -2.11 -13.82 -4.21
N GLY A 182 -2.85 -12.77 -4.61
CA GLY A 182 -2.32 -11.41 -4.83
C GLY A 182 -2.92 -10.30 -3.96
N LEU A 183 -3.47 -10.65 -2.79
CA LEU A 183 -4.13 -9.68 -1.91
C LEU A 183 -3.10 -8.98 -1.01
N LEU A 184 -2.98 -7.65 -1.12
CA LEU A 184 -1.96 -6.83 -0.43
C LEU A 184 -2.54 -5.92 0.66
N ILE A 185 -3.80 -6.15 1.07
CA ILE A 185 -4.41 -5.50 2.24
C ILE A 185 -3.48 -5.52 3.47
N PRO A 186 -2.79 -6.63 3.82
CA PRO A 186 -1.87 -6.64 4.96
C PRO A 186 -0.71 -5.64 4.86
N TRP A 187 -0.28 -5.23 3.66
CA TRP A 187 0.73 -4.17 3.52
C TRP A 187 0.10 -2.78 3.68
N ALA A 188 -1.07 -2.58 3.07
CA ALA A 188 -1.77 -1.30 3.12
C ALA A 188 -2.15 -0.91 4.55
N ASP A 189 -2.71 -1.85 5.32
CA ASP A 189 -3.05 -1.71 6.74
C ASP A 189 -1.81 -1.50 7.65
N ARG A 190 -0.60 -1.76 7.14
CA ARG A 190 0.67 -1.52 7.85
C ARG A 190 1.33 -0.18 7.49
N GLY A 191 0.69 0.64 6.65
CA GLY A 191 1.16 1.97 6.27
C GLY A 191 1.71 2.09 4.84
N VAL A 192 1.45 1.11 3.95
CA VAL A 192 1.91 1.11 2.55
C VAL A 192 0.81 1.63 1.63
N LEU A 193 0.90 2.90 1.22
CA LEU A 193 -0.05 3.54 0.32
C LEU A 193 0.10 2.98 -1.12
N MET A 194 -0.77 2.04 -1.48
CA MET A 194 -0.81 1.36 -2.79
C MET A 194 -1.61 2.18 -3.82
N LEU A 195 -0.99 3.20 -4.43
CA LEU A 195 -1.69 4.21 -5.24
C LEU A 195 -1.41 4.04 -6.74
N ASN A 196 -2.46 3.87 -7.56
CA ASN A 196 -2.33 3.99 -9.02
C ASN A 196 -2.40 5.45 -9.46
N THR A 197 -1.74 5.80 -10.56
CA THR A 197 -1.86 7.15 -11.16
C THR A 197 -3.22 7.39 -11.81
N CYS A 198 -3.84 6.36 -12.38
CA CYS A 198 -5.23 6.34 -12.81
C CYS A 198 -6.03 5.41 -11.87
N LEU A 199 -7.16 5.87 -11.31
CA LEU A 199 -7.91 5.09 -10.31
C LEU A 199 -9.03 4.22 -10.91
N THR A 200 -9.26 4.30 -12.21
CA THR A 200 -10.32 3.55 -12.92
C THR A 200 -9.87 3.14 -14.32
N VAL A 201 -10.42 2.07 -14.88
CA VAL A 201 -10.16 1.61 -16.26
C VAL A 201 -11.38 0.86 -16.80
N ARG A 202 -11.68 0.92 -18.09
CA ARG A 202 -12.74 0.06 -18.66
C ARG A 202 -12.35 -1.41 -18.58
N ALA A 203 -13.36 -2.28 -18.59
CA ALA A 203 -13.13 -3.71 -18.69
C ALA A 203 -12.45 -4.06 -20.02
N HIS A 204 -11.30 -4.72 -19.94
CA HIS A 204 -10.49 -5.19 -21.07
C HIS A 204 -9.90 -4.10 -22.01
N GLU A 205 -9.99 -2.81 -21.66
CA GLU A 205 -9.33 -1.71 -22.38
C GLU A 205 -8.34 -1.02 -21.42
N ALA A 206 -7.07 -1.45 -21.39
CA ALA A 206 -6.01 -0.84 -20.56
C ALA A 206 -5.84 0.66 -20.86
N ASN A 207 -5.36 1.47 -19.91
CA ASN A 207 -5.19 2.93 -20.06
C ASN A 207 -6.43 3.74 -20.55
N SER A 208 -7.61 3.14 -20.74
CA SER A 208 -8.78 3.76 -21.40
C SER A 208 -9.35 5.01 -20.70
N HIS A 209 -9.04 5.21 -19.42
CA HIS A 209 -9.40 6.40 -18.64
C HIS A 209 -8.18 7.33 -18.37
N ALA A 210 -7.05 7.11 -19.04
CA ALA A 210 -5.87 7.97 -18.95
C ALA A 210 -6.16 9.39 -19.47
N ASN A 211 -5.47 10.37 -18.92
CA ASN A 211 -5.61 11.80 -19.20
C ASN A 211 -7.03 12.36 -18.98
N ARG A 212 -7.88 11.65 -18.22
CA ARG A 212 -9.24 12.11 -17.85
C ARG A 212 -9.27 12.91 -16.55
N GLY A 213 -8.13 13.05 -15.85
CA GLY A 213 -7.97 13.92 -14.68
C GLY A 213 -7.52 13.19 -13.41
N TRP A 214 -7.52 11.86 -13.40
CA TRP A 214 -7.05 11.08 -12.25
C TRP A 214 -5.59 11.37 -11.92
N GLU A 215 -4.74 11.54 -12.93
CA GLU A 215 -3.31 11.76 -12.79
C GLU A 215 -2.99 13.04 -12.01
N ARG A 216 -3.84 14.08 -12.16
CA ARG A 216 -3.72 15.33 -11.41
C ARG A 216 -4.16 15.14 -9.96
N PHE A 217 -5.24 14.40 -9.73
CA PHE A 217 -5.71 14.08 -8.39
C PHE A 217 -4.71 13.20 -7.61
N THR A 218 -4.18 12.15 -8.24
CA THR A 218 -3.22 11.22 -7.61
C THR A 218 -1.83 11.84 -7.46
N GLN A 219 -1.41 12.74 -8.37
CA GLN A 219 -0.25 13.60 -8.13
C GLN A 219 -0.45 14.45 -6.87
N LYS A 220 -1.63 15.05 -6.67
CA LYS A 220 -1.91 15.83 -5.46
C LYS A 220 -1.86 14.98 -4.19
N VAL A 221 -2.28 13.70 -4.24
CA VAL A 221 -2.09 12.74 -3.14
C VAL A 221 -0.60 12.56 -2.81
N ILE A 222 0.25 12.32 -3.82
CA ILE A 222 1.71 12.20 -3.67
C ILE A 222 2.32 13.48 -3.09
N ASP A 223 1.94 14.64 -3.64
CA ASP A 223 2.43 15.96 -3.21
C ASP A 223 2.04 16.26 -1.75
N LEU A 224 0.82 15.90 -1.33
CA LEU A 224 0.36 16.04 0.06
C LEU A 224 1.14 15.15 1.02
N VAL A 225 1.49 13.92 0.62
CA VAL A 225 2.38 13.04 1.42
C VAL A 225 3.75 13.69 1.58
N ALA A 226 4.37 14.14 0.49
CA ALA A 226 5.69 14.79 0.53
C ALA A 226 5.68 16.10 1.35
N GLN A 227 4.64 16.92 1.18
CA GLN A 227 4.54 18.20 1.88
C GLN A 227 4.29 18.03 3.39
N LYS A 228 3.35 17.14 3.78
CA LYS A 228 2.77 17.12 5.13
C LYS A 228 3.25 15.97 6.03
N ARG A 229 3.92 14.93 5.51
CA ARG A 229 4.52 13.86 6.33
C ARG A 229 5.91 14.27 6.80
N THR A 230 5.96 15.11 7.84
CA THR A 230 7.19 15.73 8.36
C THR A 230 8.24 14.75 8.90
N ARG A 231 7.83 13.58 9.40
CA ARG A 231 8.73 12.47 9.79
C ARG A 231 9.40 11.76 8.59
N GLY A 232 9.00 12.11 7.37
CA GLY A 232 9.47 11.48 6.14
C GLY A 232 8.74 10.17 5.83
N VAL A 233 8.82 9.75 4.56
CA VAL A 233 8.12 8.59 3.98
C VAL A 233 9.03 8.00 2.90
N VAL A 234 8.93 6.69 2.66
CA VAL A 234 9.60 6.03 1.52
C VAL A 234 8.70 6.08 0.30
N PHE A 235 9.19 6.60 -0.83
CA PHE A 235 8.53 6.51 -2.13
C PHE A 235 9.22 5.44 -2.97
N MET A 236 8.47 4.41 -3.36
CA MET A 236 8.88 3.38 -4.31
C MET A 236 8.22 3.66 -5.66
N ALA A 237 9.04 3.97 -6.66
CA ALA A 237 8.59 4.24 -8.02
C ALA A 237 9.33 3.34 -9.01
N TRP A 238 8.59 2.51 -9.71
CA TRP A 238 9.13 1.46 -10.58
C TRP A 238 8.71 1.71 -12.02
N GLY A 239 9.68 1.85 -12.91
CA GLY A 239 9.48 2.30 -14.29
C GLY A 239 9.47 3.83 -14.44
N THR A 240 9.61 4.27 -15.69
CA THR A 240 9.66 5.69 -16.06
C THR A 240 8.40 6.48 -15.67
N PRO A 241 7.16 5.98 -15.88
CA PRO A 241 5.95 6.73 -15.52
C PRO A 241 5.88 7.05 -14.02
N ALA A 242 6.11 6.05 -13.16
CA ALA A 242 6.15 6.24 -11.71
C ALA A 242 7.29 7.17 -11.28
N SER A 243 8.49 7.01 -11.87
CA SER A 243 9.67 7.83 -11.54
C SER A 243 9.44 9.32 -11.80
N LYS A 244 8.74 9.67 -12.90
CA LYS A 244 8.34 11.05 -13.21
C LYS A 244 7.46 11.67 -12.10
N ARG A 245 6.56 10.90 -11.48
CA ARG A 245 5.63 11.38 -10.42
C ARG A 245 6.31 11.77 -9.12
N VAL A 246 7.47 11.17 -8.81
CA VAL A 246 8.23 11.41 -7.56
C VAL A 246 9.46 12.30 -7.73
N GLN A 247 9.71 12.84 -8.94
CA GLN A 247 10.90 13.64 -9.25
C GLN A 247 11.05 14.88 -8.34
N LYS A 248 9.93 15.49 -7.92
CA LYS A 248 9.89 16.71 -7.08
C LYS A 248 9.90 16.43 -5.57
N VAL A 249 9.98 15.16 -5.15
CA VAL A 249 10.00 14.80 -3.72
C VAL A 249 11.32 15.24 -3.08
N ASP A 250 11.23 15.90 -1.92
CA ASP A 250 12.38 16.29 -1.09
C ASP A 250 13.13 15.06 -0.56
N LYS A 251 14.28 14.76 -1.19
CA LYS A 251 15.15 13.61 -0.85
C LYS A 251 15.94 13.77 0.46
N GLN A 252 15.92 14.94 1.10
CA GLN A 252 16.50 15.10 2.45
C GLN A 252 15.53 14.62 3.53
N ARG A 253 14.22 14.84 3.29
CA ARG A 253 13.13 14.42 4.17
C ARG A 253 12.64 13.00 3.90
N HIS A 254 12.58 12.60 2.63
CA HIS A 254 12.02 11.33 2.17
C HIS A 254 13.09 10.44 1.54
N LEU A 255 12.90 9.13 1.63
CA LEU A 255 13.63 8.20 0.78
C LEU A 255 12.90 8.03 -0.54
N VAL A 256 13.62 8.08 -1.67
CA VAL A 256 13.06 7.81 -3.00
C VAL A 256 13.83 6.66 -3.62
N LEU A 257 13.15 5.53 -3.83
CA LEU A 257 13.67 4.28 -4.38
C LEU A 257 13.17 4.11 -5.82
N LEU A 258 14.09 4.06 -6.77
CA LEU A 258 13.82 4.01 -8.20
C LEU A 258 14.40 2.74 -8.81
N SER A 259 13.62 2.03 -9.62
CA SER A 259 14.10 0.90 -10.44
C SER A 259 13.24 0.78 -11.71
N VAL A 260 13.56 -0.20 -12.56
CA VAL A 260 12.71 -0.61 -13.69
C VAL A 260 11.39 -1.19 -13.17
N HIS A 261 10.37 -1.32 -14.03
CA HIS A 261 9.05 -1.79 -13.61
C HIS A 261 9.08 -3.32 -13.34
N PRO A 262 8.31 -3.85 -12.36
CA PRO A 262 8.17 -5.30 -12.15
C PRO A 262 7.53 -6.08 -13.33
N SER A 263 7.08 -5.45 -14.42
CA SER A 263 6.58 -6.16 -15.60
C SER A 263 7.61 -7.17 -16.15
N PRO A 264 7.20 -8.35 -16.65
CA PRO A 264 8.10 -9.30 -17.33
C PRO A 264 8.99 -8.68 -18.41
N LEU A 265 8.54 -7.61 -19.08
CA LEU A 265 9.27 -6.90 -20.13
C LEU A 265 10.54 -6.19 -19.63
N SER A 266 10.61 -5.86 -18.33
CA SER A 266 11.69 -5.07 -17.75
C SER A 266 12.25 -5.57 -16.42
N ALA A 267 11.58 -6.49 -15.70
CA ALA A 267 12.03 -6.93 -14.37
C ALA A 267 13.44 -7.54 -14.34
N SER A 268 13.85 -8.24 -15.41
CA SER A 268 15.19 -8.81 -15.58
C SER A 268 16.29 -7.74 -15.73
N ARG A 269 15.93 -6.48 -16.02
CA ARG A 269 16.86 -5.34 -16.18
C ARG A 269 17.25 -4.68 -14.85
N GLY A 270 17.01 -5.36 -13.72
CA GLY A 270 17.45 -4.92 -12.38
C GLY A 270 16.36 -4.78 -11.31
N PHE A 271 15.09 -5.15 -11.58
CA PHE A 271 14.05 -5.08 -10.55
C PHE A 271 14.27 -6.14 -9.46
N PHE A 272 14.65 -7.37 -9.84
CA PHE A 272 14.82 -8.47 -8.89
C PHE A 272 15.91 -8.22 -7.84
N ASP A 273 16.87 -7.34 -8.12
CA ASP A 273 18.06 -7.09 -7.30
C ASP A 273 18.08 -5.65 -6.73
N CYS A 274 16.94 -4.96 -6.76
CA CYS A 274 16.84 -3.55 -6.37
C CYS A 274 16.97 -3.28 -4.86
N GLY A 275 16.86 -4.29 -4.00
CA GLY A 275 17.02 -4.13 -2.54
C GLY A 275 15.93 -3.30 -1.85
N HIS A 276 14.81 -3.01 -2.53
CA HIS A 276 13.91 -1.93 -2.14
C HIS A 276 13.13 -2.17 -0.84
N PHE A 277 12.62 -3.37 -0.59
CA PHE A 277 11.82 -3.67 0.60
C PHE A 277 12.68 -3.63 1.87
N LYS A 278 13.91 -4.13 1.75
CA LYS A 278 14.94 -4.05 2.79
C LYS A 278 15.36 -2.59 3.04
N SER A 279 15.75 -1.86 1.99
CA SER A 279 16.20 -0.47 2.09
C SER A 279 15.13 0.45 2.70
N ALA A 280 13.86 0.20 2.35
CA ALA A 280 12.73 0.93 2.94
C ALA A 280 12.61 0.70 4.45
N ASN A 281 12.72 -0.54 4.91
CA ASN A 281 12.64 -0.86 6.33
C ASN A 281 13.86 -0.37 7.12
N GLU A 282 15.08 -0.50 6.60
CA GLU A 282 16.29 0.06 7.23
C GLU A 282 16.15 1.57 7.42
N TRP A 283 15.65 2.28 6.41
CA TRP A 283 15.39 3.71 6.50
C TRP A 283 14.23 4.05 7.46
N LEU A 284 13.13 3.30 7.42
CA LEU A 284 12.01 3.50 8.34
C LEU A 284 12.43 3.30 9.79
N ILE A 285 13.20 2.25 10.10
CA ILE A 285 13.73 2.01 11.45
C ILE A 285 14.59 3.21 11.90
N SER A 286 15.46 3.75 11.03
CA SER A 286 16.27 4.93 11.36
C SER A 286 15.46 6.21 11.65
N ARG A 287 14.22 6.32 11.14
CA ARG A 287 13.34 7.50 11.29
C ARG A 287 12.21 7.32 12.31
N TYR A 288 11.84 6.07 12.60
CA TYR A 288 10.66 5.72 13.38
C TYR A 288 10.93 4.81 14.59
N GLY A 289 12.14 4.25 14.71
CA GLY A 289 12.41 3.14 15.64
C GLY A 289 11.91 1.80 15.09
N ASP A 290 12.05 0.73 15.85
CA ASP A 290 11.72 -0.63 15.40
C ASP A 290 10.23 -0.82 15.01
N ASP A 291 9.33 -0.09 15.69
CA ASP A 291 7.89 -0.01 15.33
C ASP A 291 7.62 0.67 13.97
N GLY A 292 8.64 1.33 13.42
CA GLY A 292 8.67 1.86 12.07
C GLY A 292 8.56 0.80 10.99
N GLU A 293 9.16 -0.38 11.22
CA GLU A 293 9.29 -1.45 10.23
C GLU A 293 7.94 -1.94 9.68
N ILE A 294 7.85 -2.07 8.35
CA ILE A 294 6.77 -2.79 7.67
C ILE A 294 7.05 -4.29 7.75
N ASP A 295 6.13 -5.05 8.33
CA ASP A 295 6.10 -6.49 8.07
C ASP A 295 5.57 -6.70 6.65
N TRP A 296 6.37 -7.35 5.78
CA TRP A 296 6.00 -7.64 4.40
C TRP A 296 5.39 -9.05 4.25
N ALA A 297 5.23 -9.82 5.33
CA ALA A 297 4.55 -11.11 5.27
C ALA A 297 3.06 -10.96 4.95
N LEU A 298 2.56 -11.73 3.98
CA LEU A 298 1.16 -11.71 3.55
C LEU A 298 0.31 -12.83 4.16
N ARG A 299 0.93 -13.74 4.91
CA ARG A 299 0.27 -14.85 5.62
C ARG A 299 0.25 -14.56 7.12
N PRO A 300 -0.78 -15.00 7.86
CA PRO A 300 -0.86 -14.80 9.31
C PRO A 300 0.11 -15.69 10.11
N ASP A 301 0.68 -16.72 9.49
CA ASP A 301 1.64 -17.68 10.09
C ASP A 301 3.11 -17.35 9.77
N ASN A 302 3.39 -16.16 9.25
CA ASN A 302 4.72 -15.73 8.82
C ASN A 302 4.97 -14.26 9.19
N THR A 303 6.23 -13.88 9.36
CA THR A 303 6.67 -12.48 9.51
C THR A 303 7.99 -12.26 8.79
N THR A 304 8.20 -11.07 8.22
CA THR A 304 9.51 -10.65 7.71
C THR A 304 10.28 -9.79 8.71
N LYS A 305 9.69 -9.44 9.86
CA LYS A 305 10.38 -8.70 10.92
C LYS A 305 11.50 -9.54 11.51
N LYS A 306 12.58 -8.89 11.95
CA LYS A 306 13.61 -9.57 12.74
C LYS A 306 13.00 -10.00 14.07
N ALA A 307 13.33 -11.21 14.53
CA ALA A 307 12.97 -11.63 15.88
C ALA A 307 13.57 -10.63 16.88
N VAL A 308 12.70 -9.97 17.66
CA VAL A 308 13.13 -9.12 18.76
C VAL A 308 13.91 -10.02 19.70
N LYS A 309 15.20 -9.75 19.90
CA LYS A 309 15.96 -10.36 20.98
C LYS A 309 15.34 -9.86 22.27
N GLU A 310 14.52 -10.69 22.93
CA GLU A 310 14.09 -10.41 24.29
C GLU A 310 15.35 -10.14 25.12
N ALA A 311 15.44 -8.94 25.70
CA ALA A 311 16.51 -8.65 26.64
C ALA A 311 16.43 -9.70 27.77
N PRO A 312 17.54 -10.37 28.13
CA PRO A 312 17.48 -11.46 29.09
C PRO A 312 16.88 -10.94 30.39
N LYS A 313 15.77 -11.56 30.81
CA LYS A 313 15.21 -11.34 32.15
C LYS A 313 16.35 -11.60 33.14
N LYS A 314 16.64 -10.61 33.98
CA LYS A 314 17.50 -10.81 35.15
C LYS A 314 16.75 -11.72 36.11
N ASP A 315 16.93 -13.02 35.94
CA ASP A 315 16.62 -13.98 37.00
C ASP A 315 17.58 -13.69 38.17
N SER A 316 17.03 -13.16 39.25
CA SER A 316 17.71 -13.08 40.53
C SER A 316 17.92 -14.49 41.07
N LYS A 317 19.09 -15.07 40.81
CA LYS A 317 19.54 -16.27 41.52
C LYS A 317 20.23 -15.87 42.82
N GLU A 318 19.75 -16.47 43.89
CA GLU A 318 20.32 -16.37 45.24
C GLU A 318 21.73 -16.94 45.31
N ASP A 319 22.52 -16.42 46.25
CA ASP A 319 23.85 -16.89 46.59
C ASP A 319 23.82 -18.31 47.17
N THR A 320 24.64 -19.20 46.63
CA THR A 320 25.28 -20.27 47.42
C THR A 320 26.72 -20.42 46.98
N ALA A 321 27.66 -20.10 47.87
CA ALA A 321 29.08 -20.25 47.64
C ALA A 321 29.59 -21.63 48.07
N ALA A 322 30.46 -22.24 47.27
CA ALA A 322 31.36 -23.30 47.72
C ALA A 322 32.64 -23.29 46.86
N SER A 323 33.79 -23.05 47.49
CA SER A 323 35.10 -23.14 46.84
C SER A 323 35.64 -24.56 46.85
N THR A 324 36.48 -24.91 45.88
CA THR A 324 37.80 -25.55 46.13
C THR A 324 38.69 -25.48 44.88
N ASN A 325 40.01 -25.52 45.11
CA ASN A 325 41.08 -25.25 44.13
C ASN A 325 41.42 -26.45 43.22
N GLY A 326 42.21 -26.18 42.17
CA GLY A 326 43.24 -27.14 41.75
C GLY A 326 43.71 -27.06 40.28
N GLU A 327 44.78 -26.29 40.03
CA GLU A 327 45.90 -26.59 39.08
C GLU A 327 45.62 -26.96 37.59
N GLU A 328 46.48 -26.73 36.60
CA GLU A 328 47.55 -25.78 36.28
C GLU A 328 48.10 -26.18 34.87
N LYS A 329 48.61 -25.19 34.12
CA LYS A 329 49.76 -25.26 33.18
C LYS A 329 49.65 -25.57 31.67
N LYS A 330 50.41 -24.72 30.95
CA LYS A 330 51.17 -24.89 29.67
C LYS A 330 50.40 -24.93 28.35
N THR A 331 50.83 -24.32 27.22
CA THR A 331 51.74 -23.22 26.79
C THR A 331 52.20 -23.58 25.36
N LYS A 332 52.06 -22.64 24.40
CA LYS A 332 52.95 -22.34 23.23
C LYS A 332 52.17 -21.39 22.31
N GLU A 333 52.65 -20.21 21.87
CA GLU A 333 53.89 -19.86 21.11
C GLU A 333 53.92 -20.60 19.76
N GLU A 334 54.06 -19.97 18.59
CA GLU A 334 55.00 -18.92 18.14
C GLU A 334 54.42 -18.07 16.95
N ASP A 335 54.86 -16.80 16.82
CA ASP A 335 55.38 -16.05 15.64
C ASP A 335 54.72 -16.11 14.22
N SER A 336 54.90 -15.14 13.29
CA SER A 336 55.79 -13.94 13.18
C SER A 336 55.21 -12.82 12.26
N GLU A 337 55.61 -11.55 12.51
CA GLU A 337 56.11 -10.49 11.58
C GLU A 337 55.45 -10.27 10.18
N GLU A 338 54.88 -9.09 9.89
CA GLU A 338 55.50 -7.86 9.33
C GLU A 338 55.97 -7.92 7.86
N ASP A 339 55.38 -7.08 6.99
CA ASP A 339 56.12 -6.06 6.21
C ASP A 339 55.15 -4.96 5.70
N SER A 340 55.69 -3.92 5.07
CA SER A 340 55.13 -2.57 4.96
C SER A 340 55.52 -1.87 3.65
N LEU A 341 54.97 -0.66 3.42
CA LEU A 341 55.37 0.28 2.34
C LEU A 341 55.05 -0.23 0.90
N GLU A 342 54.94 0.59 -0.16
CA GLU A 342 55.07 2.04 -0.32
C GLU A 342 54.17 2.57 -1.47
N LYS A 343 53.97 3.89 -1.56
CA LYS A 343 53.48 4.58 -2.77
C LYS A 343 54.66 5.15 -3.54
N PRO A 344 54.48 5.47 -4.83
CA PRO A 344 54.78 6.87 -5.19
C PRO A 344 53.67 7.58 -6.00
N LYS A 345 53.75 8.91 -5.99
CA LYS A 345 52.95 9.82 -6.82
C LYS A 345 53.58 9.97 -8.21
N GLY A 346 52.77 10.39 -9.19
CA GLY A 346 53.23 11.01 -10.43
C GLY A 346 52.27 12.13 -10.84
N ASP A 347 52.76 13.37 -10.89
CA ASP A 347 52.00 14.55 -11.30
C ASP A 347 52.00 14.74 -12.83
N ALA A 348 50.94 15.33 -13.40
CA ALA A 348 50.99 16.58 -14.19
C ALA A 348 49.78 16.80 -15.14
N LYS A 349 49.23 18.02 -15.05
CA LYS A 349 48.73 18.97 -16.11
C LYS A 349 48.51 18.39 -17.54
N THR A 350 47.44 18.78 -18.28
CA THR A 350 47.15 20.17 -18.71
C THR A 350 45.69 20.45 -19.11
N ASN A 351 45.38 21.75 -19.26
CA ASN A 351 44.11 22.34 -19.72
C ASN A 351 43.56 21.84 -21.07
N GLY A 352 42.24 21.99 -21.25
CA GLY A 352 41.57 22.03 -22.55
C GLY A 352 40.14 22.55 -22.45
N GLU A 353 39.95 23.88 -22.51
CA GLU A 353 38.61 24.47 -22.70
C GLU A 353 38.11 24.21 -24.13
N ALA A 354 36.84 23.81 -24.28
CA ALA A 354 36.12 23.91 -25.54
C ALA A 354 34.67 24.34 -25.27
N LYS A 355 34.18 25.31 -26.05
CA LYS A 355 32.95 26.06 -25.80
C LYS A 355 31.87 25.70 -26.82
N ALA A 356 30.62 25.63 -26.35
CA ALA A 356 29.38 25.78 -27.12
C ALA A 356 29.02 24.76 -28.22
N LYS A 357 27.86 24.08 -28.03
CA LYS A 357 26.64 24.41 -28.80
C LYS A 357 25.37 23.83 -28.14
N LYS A 358 24.28 24.60 -28.18
CA LYS A 358 22.91 24.05 -28.18
C LYS A 358 22.64 23.41 -29.55
N PRO A 359 21.69 22.48 -29.60
CA PRO A 359 20.55 22.64 -30.50
C PRO A 359 19.23 22.76 -29.72
N GLU A 360 18.17 23.04 -30.47
CA GLU A 360 16.81 23.30 -29.98
C GLU A 360 16.00 22.01 -29.78
N LEU A 361 14.77 22.19 -29.34
CA LEU A 361 13.73 21.16 -29.34
C LEU A 361 13.38 20.79 -30.79
N ASP A 362 12.91 19.56 -31.00
CA ASP A 362 11.57 19.33 -31.56
C ASP A 362 11.17 17.84 -31.45
N ASP A 363 9.87 17.62 -31.66
CA ASP A 363 9.13 16.39 -31.92
C ASP A 363 8.86 15.36 -30.80
N ASP A 364 7.56 15.27 -30.49
CA ASP A 364 6.88 14.14 -29.87
C ASP A 364 6.83 12.95 -30.86
N GLU A 365 7.18 11.73 -30.41
CA GLU A 365 6.78 10.48 -31.10
C GLU A 365 6.27 9.43 -30.11
N ASP A 366 5.30 8.64 -30.57
CA ASP A 366 4.46 7.73 -29.79
C ASP A 366 5.21 6.49 -29.26
N VAL A 367 5.63 6.51 -27.99
CA VAL A 367 6.27 5.34 -27.32
C VAL A 367 5.25 4.39 -26.68
N ASP A 368 3.97 4.78 -26.57
CA ASP A 368 2.95 4.00 -25.83
C ASP A 368 2.39 2.79 -26.61
N SER A 369 2.63 2.69 -27.94
CA SER A 369 2.07 1.61 -28.79
C SER A 369 2.81 0.26 -28.67
N ASP A 370 4.13 0.30 -28.52
CA ASP A 370 4.98 -0.91 -28.42
C ASP A 370 4.74 -1.69 -27.11
N GLU A 371 4.41 -1.01 -26.01
CA GLU A 371 4.13 -1.67 -24.72
C GLU A 371 2.73 -2.32 -24.71
N GLU A 372 1.78 -1.82 -25.49
CA GLU A 372 0.45 -2.42 -25.67
C GLU A 372 0.48 -3.66 -26.58
N ALA A 373 1.12 -3.55 -27.75
CA ALA A 373 1.25 -4.66 -28.70
C ALA A 373 1.97 -5.88 -28.10
N ALA A 374 3.06 -5.64 -27.35
CA ALA A 374 3.81 -6.70 -26.67
C ALA A 374 3.00 -7.41 -25.57
N LEU A 375 2.02 -6.72 -24.96
CA LEU A 375 1.18 -7.28 -23.90
C LEU A 375 0.07 -8.17 -24.47
N GLU A 376 -0.52 -7.80 -25.61
CA GLU A 376 -1.40 -8.69 -26.38
C GLU A 376 -0.69 -9.96 -26.86
N GLU A 377 0.53 -9.84 -27.39
CA GLU A 377 1.30 -10.98 -27.88
C GLU A 377 1.68 -11.95 -26.75
N ALA A 378 2.11 -11.41 -25.60
CA ALA A 378 2.39 -12.20 -24.41
C ALA A 378 1.14 -12.94 -23.86
N LEU A 379 -0.05 -12.34 -23.98
CA LEU A 379 -1.31 -12.98 -23.61
C LEU A 379 -1.71 -14.09 -24.60
N LYS A 380 -1.59 -13.86 -25.92
CA LYS A 380 -1.85 -14.89 -26.94
C LYS A 380 -0.95 -16.13 -26.74
N ILE A 381 0.35 -15.92 -26.51
CA ILE A 381 1.32 -17.00 -26.23
C ILE A 381 0.97 -17.75 -24.92
N ALA A 382 0.40 -17.07 -23.93
CA ALA A 382 -0.05 -17.71 -22.69
C ALA A 382 -1.34 -18.53 -22.88
N GLU A 383 -2.28 -18.09 -23.71
CA GLU A 383 -3.51 -18.83 -24.02
C GLU A 383 -3.27 -20.07 -24.89
N GLU A 384 -2.35 -20.01 -25.85
CA GLU A 384 -1.97 -21.17 -26.67
C GLU A 384 -1.32 -22.28 -25.83
N LYS A 385 -0.53 -21.90 -24.82
CA LYS A 385 0.08 -22.83 -23.84
C LYS A 385 -0.91 -23.42 -22.81
N ILE A 386 -2.18 -23.07 -22.87
CA ILE A 386 -3.26 -23.62 -22.04
C ILE A 386 -4.19 -24.54 -22.86
N LYS A 387 -4.08 -24.51 -24.20
CA LYS A 387 -4.90 -25.32 -25.12
C LYS A 387 -4.19 -26.59 -25.65
N ASN A 388 -2.89 -26.73 -25.37
CA ASN A 388 -2.06 -27.92 -25.62
C ASN A 388 -1.58 -28.51 -24.29
#